data_AF-U6DJY5-F1
#
_entry.id   AF-U6DJY5-F1
#
_cell.length_a   1.000
_cell.length_b   1.000
_cell.length_c   1.000
_cell.angle_alpha   90.00
_cell.angle_beta   90.00
_cell.angle_gamma   90.00
#
_symmetry.space_group_name_H-M   'P 1'
#
loop_
_entity.id
_entity.type
_entity.pdbx_description
1 polymer ?
#
loop_
_entity_poly.entity_id
_entity_poly.type
_entity_poly.pdbx_seq_one_letter_code
_entity_poly.pdbx_strand_id
1 'polypeptide(L)'
;PAPAPAGGAEVSAHLWARYQDMRRLVHDLLPPEVCSLLNPAAIYANNEISLRDVEVYGFDYDYTLAQYADALHPEIFTAARDILIEHYKYPEGIRKYDYDPSFAIRGLHYDIQKSLLMKIDAFHYVQLGTAYRGLQPVPDEEVIDLYGGTQHIPLYQMSGFYGKGPSIKQFMDIF
;
A
#
# COMPACT_ATOMS: atom_id res chain seq x y z
N PRO A 1 29.75 -22.66 21.77
CA PRO A 1 29.00 -21.69 20.94
C PRO A 1 28.56 -22.37 19.63
N ALA A 2 27.32 -22.87 19.60
CA ALA A 2 26.71 -23.35 18.38
C ALA A 2 26.34 -22.15 17.48
N PRO A 3 26.49 -22.25 16.16
CA PRO A 3 26.10 -21.17 15.26
C PRO A 3 24.58 -20.98 15.31
N ALA A 4 24.13 -19.73 15.26
CA ALA A 4 22.71 -19.41 15.17
C ALA A 4 22.10 -20.05 13.91
N PRO A 5 20.90 -20.64 13.98
CA PRO A 5 20.30 -21.31 12.84
C PRO A 5 19.93 -20.27 11.77
N ALA A 6 20.21 -20.61 10.51
CA ALA A 6 19.81 -19.89 9.30
C ALA A 6 18.29 -19.96 9.04
N GLY A 7 17.46 -19.82 10.08
CA GLY A 7 16.06 -20.26 10.11
C GLY A 7 15.01 -19.25 9.64
N GLY A 8 15.35 -17.97 9.47
CA GLY A 8 14.38 -16.94 9.10
C GLY A 8 13.80 -17.12 7.69
N ALA A 9 14.65 -17.48 6.71
CA ALA A 9 14.24 -17.66 5.33
C ALA A 9 13.37 -18.92 5.13
N GLU A 10 13.68 -20.00 5.84
CA GLU A 10 12.94 -21.26 5.75
C GLU A 10 11.55 -21.16 6.40
N VAL A 11 11.45 -20.45 7.53
CA VAL A 11 10.16 -20.15 8.18
C VAL A 11 9.30 -19.22 7.32
N SER A 12 9.88 -18.19 6.72
CA SER A 12 9.16 -17.28 5.81
C SER A 12 8.62 -18.03 4.59
N ALA A 13 9.44 -18.87 3.96
CA ALA A 13 9.03 -19.71 2.83
C ALA A 13 7.91 -20.69 3.23
N HIS A 14 8.00 -21.31 4.40
CA HIS A 14 6.95 -22.18 4.94
C HIS A 14 5.64 -21.44 5.18
N LEU A 15 5.68 -20.24 5.79
CA LEU A 15 4.50 -19.41 6.03
C LEU A 15 3.85 -18.96 4.71
N TRP A 16 4.67 -18.59 3.72
CA TRP A 16 4.18 -18.26 2.37
C TRP A 16 3.51 -19.45 1.68
N ALA A 17 4.10 -20.64 1.77
CA ALA A 17 3.48 -21.86 1.24
C ALA A 17 2.14 -22.14 1.92
N ARG A 18 2.08 -22.05 3.26
CA ARG A 18 0.82 -22.20 4.01
C ARG A 18 -0.22 -21.15 3.67
N TYR A 19 0.20 -19.91 3.44
CA TYR A 19 -0.70 -18.83 3.01
C TYR A 19 -1.26 -19.13 1.62
N GLN A 20 -0.42 -19.55 0.67
CA GLN A 20 -0.87 -19.91 -0.67
C GLN A 20 -1.81 -21.12 -0.66
N ASP A 21 -1.49 -22.16 0.11
CA ASP A 21 -2.35 -23.33 0.30
C ASP A 21 -3.70 -22.94 0.92
N MET A 22 -3.69 -22.13 1.98
CA MET A 22 -4.92 -21.67 2.62
C MET A 22 -5.73 -20.77 1.68
N ARG A 23 -5.09 -19.84 0.97
CA ARG A 23 -5.76 -18.98 -0.02
C ARG A 23 -6.42 -19.82 -1.10
N ARG A 24 -5.73 -20.86 -1.60
CA ARG A 24 -6.29 -21.81 -2.57
C ARG A 24 -7.45 -22.59 -1.98
N LEU A 25 -7.29 -23.15 -0.77
CA LEU A 25 -8.35 -23.88 -0.08
C LEU A 25 -9.58 -23.02 0.19
N VAL A 26 -9.40 -21.75 0.52
CA VAL A 26 -10.50 -20.78 0.67
C VAL A 26 -11.25 -20.63 -0.65
N HIS A 27 -10.56 -20.55 -1.80
CA HIS A 27 -11.22 -20.52 -3.11
C HIS A 27 -11.87 -21.85 -3.52
N ASP A 28 -11.27 -22.98 -3.14
CA ASP A 28 -11.72 -24.32 -3.53
C ASP A 28 -12.85 -24.86 -2.62
N LEU A 29 -12.83 -24.52 -1.32
CA LEU A 29 -13.75 -25.04 -0.29
C LEU A 29 -14.91 -24.10 0.02
N LEU A 30 -14.73 -22.78 -0.12
CA LEU A 30 -15.83 -21.85 0.06
C LEU A 30 -16.63 -21.81 -1.25
N PRO A 31 -17.92 -22.19 -1.22
CA PRO A 31 -18.80 -21.93 -2.35
C PRO A 31 -18.70 -20.45 -2.75
N PRO A 32 -18.86 -20.09 -4.04
CA PRO A 32 -18.90 -18.69 -4.46
C PRO A 32 -19.87 -17.85 -3.61
N GLU A 33 -20.96 -18.46 -3.12
CA GLU A 33 -21.93 -17.81 -2.23
C GLU A 33 -21.37 -17.43 -0.84
N VAL A 34 -20.34 -18.12 -0.34
CA VAL A 34 -19.69 -17.78 0.95
C VAL A 34 -18.63 -16.70 0.78
N CYS A 35 -17.91 -16.65 -0.34
CA CYS A 35 -17.13 -15.45 -0.70
C CYS A 35 -18.04 -14.22 -0.97
N SER A 36 -19.32 -14.46 -1.29
CA SER A 36 -20.37 -13.45 -1.42
C SER A 36 -20.97 -12.99 -0.08
N LEU A 37 -20.40 -13.38 1.07
CA LEU A 37 -20.80 -12.87 2.40
C LEU A 37 -20.69 -11.34 2.51
N LEU A 38 -19.83 -10.72 1.70
CA LEU A 38 -19.78 -9.27 1.57
C LEU A 38 -20.87 -8.84 0.59
N ASN A 39 -21.98 -8.35 1.13
CA ASN A 39 -23.02 -7.72 0.33
C ASN A 39 -22.43 -6.43 -0.30
N PRO A 40 -22.27 -6.35 -1.64
CA PRO A 40 -21.70 -5.18 -2.30
C PRO A 40 -22.58 -3.92 -2.14
N ALA A 41 -23.84 -4.07 -1.75
CA ALA A 41 -24.75 -2.99 -1.41
C ALA A 41 -24.78 -2.68 0.09
N ALA A 42 -23.95 -3.34 0.93
CA ALA A 42 -23.87 -3.02 2.34
C ALA A 42 -23.30 -1.62 2.57
N ILE A 43 -23.91 -0.88 3.49
CA ILE A 43 -23.44 0.42 3.94
C ILE A 43 -22.91 0.25 5.36
N TYR A 44 -21.63 0.57 5.58
CA TYR A 44 -20.98 0.49 6.88
C TYR A 44 -20.91 1.87 7.53
N ALA A 45 -21.26 1.97 8.81
CA ALA A 45 -21.28 3.22 9.57
C ALA A 45 -20.19 3.22 10.63
N ASN A 46 -19.31 4.22 10.57
CA ASN A 46 -18.33 4.49 11.65
C ASN A 46 -18.93 5.39 12.74
N ASN A 47 -19.77 6.34 12.34
CA ASN A 47 -20.49 7.25 13.23
C ASN A 47 -21.99 7.21 12.90
N GLU A 48 -22.82 7.58 13.86
CA GLU A 48 -24.26 7.74 13.66
C GLU A 48 -24.57 8.96 12.78
N ILE A 49 -25.45 8.77 11.79
CA ILE A 49 -26.00 9.85 10.96
C ILE A 49 -27.44 9.54 10.60
N SER A 50 -28.32 10.54 10.72
CA SER A 50 -29.71 10.47 10.30
C SER A 50 -29.86 11.01 8.89
N LEU A 51 -30.10 10.14 7.91
CA LEU A 51 -30.32 10.55 6.51
C LEU A 51 -31.62 11.34 6.32
N ARG A 52 -32.55 11.30 7.28
CA ARG A 52 -33.77 12.13 7.28
C ARG A 52 -33.43 13.63 7.34
N ASP A 53 -32.36 13.98 8.03
CA ASP A 53 -31.98 15.38 8.28
C ASP A 53 -31.06 15.94 7.17
N VAL A 54 -30.75 15.13 6.15
CA VAL A 54 -29.88 15.50 5.02
C VAL A 54 -30.74 15.94 3.83
N GLU A 55 -30.67 17.22 3.48
CA GLU A 55 -31.43 17.81 2.37
C GLU A 55 -30.69 17.76 1.03
N VAL A 56 -29.36 17.80 1.05
CA VAL A 56 -28.51 17.89 -0.15
C VAL A 56 -27.47 16.78 -0.14
N TYR A 57 -27.40 16.06 -1.26
CA TYR A 57 -26.41 15.00 -1.50
C TYR A 57 -25.43 15.46 -2.57
N GLY A 58 -24.19 15.73 -2.17
CA GLY A 58 -23.09 15.99 -3.10
C GLY A 58 -22.31 14.71 -3.39
N PHE A 59 -21.95 14.51 -4.65
CA PHE A 59 -21.13 13.38 -5.08
C PHE A 59 -19.86 13.91 -5.75
N ASP A 60 -18.73 13.32 -5.38
CA ASP A 60 -17.54 13.43 -6.20
C ASP A 60 -17.77 12.70 -7.54
N TYR A 61 -17.01 13.05 -8.58
CA TYR A 61 -17.19 12.46 -9.90
C TYR A 61 -16.32 11.21 -10.08
N ASP A 62 -15.01 11.38 -10.08
CA ASP A 62 -14.05 10.32 -10.37
C ASP A 62 -14.00 9.28 -9.24
N TYR A 63 -14.09 8.00 -9.60
CA TYR A 63 -14.18 6.86 -8.67
C TYR A 63 -15.35 6.86 -7.67
N THR A 64 -16.26 7.83 -7.76
CA THR A 64 -17.52 7.84 -7.01
C THR A 64 -18.70 7.58 -7.93
N LEU A 65 -18.93 8.46 -8.92
CA LEU A 65 -19.95 8.26 -9.96
C LEU A 65 -19.37 7.57 -11.19
N ALA A 66 -18.18 7.98 -11.62
CA ALA A 66 -17.47 7.41 -12.76
C ALA A 66 -16.43 6.39 -12.27
N GLN A 67 -16.73 5.11 -12.45
CA GLN A 67 -15.77 4.04 -12.16
C GLN A 67 -14.91 3.78 -13.40
N TYR A 68 -13.60 3.83 -13.23
CA TYR A 68 -12.64 3.55 -14.29
C TYR A 68 -12.27 2.06 -14.32
N ALA A 69 -11.92 1.56 -15.50
CA ALA A 69 -11.42 0.20 -15.67
C ALA A 69 -9.96 0.10 -15.20
N ASP A 70 -9.55 -1.09 -14.74
CA ASP A 70 -8.17 -1.37 -14.30
C ASP A 70 -7.11 -1.06 -15.38
N ALA A 71 -7.51 -1.02 -16.65
CA ALA A 71 -6.66 -0.62 -17.77
C ALA A 71 -6.18 0.85 -17.69
N LEU A 72 -6.77 1.69 -16.85
CA LEU A 72 -6.36 3.08 -16.69
C LEU A 72 -5.02 3.24 -15.95
N HIS A 73 -4.72 2.37 -14.97
CA HIS A 73 -3.49 2.51 -14.17
C HIS A 73 -2.20 2.33 -14.98
N PRO A 74 -2.07 1.33 -15.87
CA PRO A 74 -0.91 1.21 -16.75
C PRO A 74 -0.70 2.43 -17.66
N GLU A 75 -1.79 3.03 -18.15
CA GLU A 75 -1.74 4.21 -19.01
C GLU A 75 -1.22 5.43 -18.24
N ILE A 76 -1.70 5.64 -17.01
CA ILE A 76 -1.21 6.74 -16.15
C ILE A 76 0.26 6.54 -15.80
N PHE A 77 0.67 5.32 -15.44
CA PHE A 77 2.07 5.01 -15.17
C PHE A 77 2.95 5.32 -16.39
N THR A 78 2.53 4.86 -17.58
CA THR A 78 3.26 5.07 -18.84
C THR A 78 3.36 6.55 -19.18
N ALA A 79 2.25 7.28 -19.10
CA ALA A 79 2.22 8.72 -19.34
C ALA A 79 3.12 9.49 -18.35
N ALA A 80 3.05 9.17 -17.06
CA ALA A 80 3.89 9.81 -16.04
C ALA A 80 5.38 9.54 -16.27
N ARG A 81 5.75 8.29 -16.58
CA ARG A 81 7.12 7.90 -16.92
C ARG A 81 7.64 8.67 -18.13
N ASP A 82 6.84 8.73 -19.19
CA ASP A 82 7.24 9.39 -20.43
C ASP A 82 7.38 10.91 -20.22
N ILE A 83 6.50 11.53 -19.41
CA ILE A 83 6.65 12.93 -18.99
C ILE A 83 7.98 13.17 -18.24
N LEU A 84 8.36 12.28 -17.32
CA LEU A 84 9.62 12.40 -16.58
C LEU A 84 10.84 12.37 -17.50
N ILE A 85 10.82 11.50 -18.52
CA ILE A 85 11.90 11.40 -19.51
C ILE A 85 11.92 12.63 -20.42
N GLU A 86 10.79 12.92 -21.05
CA GLU A 86 10.73 13.88 -22.16
C GLU A 86 10.79 15.33 -21.68
N HIS A 87 10.10 15.65 -20.59
CA HIS A 87 10.01 17.01 -20.06
C HIS A 87 11.00 17.27 -18.93
N TYR A 88 11.19 16.31 -18.01
CA TYR A 88 12.07 16.48 -16.85
C TYR A 88 13.48 15.92 -17.06
N LYS A 89 13.77 15.35 -18.24
CA LYS A 89 15.10 14.87 -18.65
C LYS A 89 15.67 13.80 -17.73
N TYR A 90 14.80 12.96 -17.15
CA TYR A 90 15.24 11.77 -16.44
C TYR A 90 15.94 10.78 -17.40
N PRO A 91 16.83 9.91 -16.91
CA PRO A 91 17.54 8.97 -17.76
C PRO A 91 16.59 8.03 -18.52
N GLU A 92 16.79 7.88 -19.83
CA GLU A 92 16.01 6.96 -20.70
C GLU A 92 15.94 5.52 -20.18
N GLY A 93 16.92 5.11 -19.37
CA GLY A 93 16.96 3.80 -18.74
C GLY A 93 15.74 3.48 -17.86
N ILE A 94 14.93 4.47 -17.43
CA ILE A 94 13.69 4.21 -16.70
C ILE A 94 12.55 3.72 -17.60
N ARG A 95 12.66 3.86 -18.92
CA ARG A 95 11.67 3.37 -19.90
C ARG A 95 11.51 1.84 -19.87
N LYS A 96 12.51 1.12 -19.35
CA LYS A 96 12.50 -0.35 -19.20
C LYS A 96 11.53 -0.86 -18.13
N TYR A 97 11.04 0.02 -17.25
CA TYR A 97 10.12 -0.37 -16.19
C TYR A 97 8.69 -0.32 -16.70
N ASP A 98 7.97 -1.42 -16.47
CA ASP A 98 6.55 -1.59 -16.76
C ASP A 98 5.74 -1.49 -15.47
N TYR A 99 4.44 -1.20 -15.62
CA TYR A 99 3.52 -1.15 -14.50
C TYR A 99 3.26 -2.56 -13.93
N ASP A 100 3.48 -2.74 -12.63
CA ASP A 100 3.18 -3.97 -11.91
C ASP A 100 1.97 -3.76 -10.97
N PRO A 101 0.78 -4.30 -11.31
CA PRO A 101 -0.43 -4.16 -10.48
C PRO A 101 -0.34 -4.92 -9.15
N SER A 102 0.66 -5.80 -8.97
CA SER A 102 0.80 -6.63 -7.78
C SER A 102 1.72 -6.03 -6.71
N PHE A 103 2.47 -4.98 -7.05
CA PHE A 103 3.51 -4.44 -6.19
C PHE A 103 2.98 -3.44 -5.14
N ALA A 104 2.27 -2.40 -5.60
CA ALA A 104 1.80 -1.31 -4.74
C ALA A 104 0.30 -1.44 -4.45
N ILE A 105 -0.08 -1.09 -3.22
CA ILE A 105 -1.47 -1.03 -2.78
C ILE A 105 -1.81 0.36 -2.24
N ARG A 106 -3.10 0.69 -2.19
CA ARG A 106 -3.58 1.97 -1.64
C ARG A 106 -3.20 2.13 -0.16
N GLY A 107 -2.83 3.34 0.23
CA GLY A 107 -2.54 3.73 1.61
C GLY A 107 -1.15 3.29 2.10
N LEU A 108 -0.21 3.11 1.18
CA LEU A 108 1.22 3.02 1.50
C LEU A 108 1.79 4.41 1.79
N HIS A 109 2.96 4.43 2.43
CA HIS A 109 3.69 5.64 2.79
C HIS A 109 5.07 5.63 2.16
N TYR A 110 5.49 6.77 1.63
CA TYR A 110 6.81 6.98 1.07
C TYR A 110 7.61 7.98 1.89
N ASP A 111 8.69 7.53 2.52
CA ASP A 111 9.68 8.39 3.17
C ASP A 111 10.66 8.90 2.11
N ILE A 112 10.53 10.18 1.74
CA ILE A 112 11.35 10.84 0.73
C ILE A 112 12.82 10.86 1.14
N GLN A 113 13.11 11.08 2.43
CA GLN A 113 14.48 11.23 2.91
C GLN A 113 15.21 9.88 2.94
N LYS A 114 14.50 8.80 3.31
CA LYS A 114 15.07 7.45 3.38
C LYS A 114 14.87 6.63 2.10
N SER A 115 14.08 7.15 1.17
CA SER A 115 13.67 6.49 -0.08
C SER A 115 13.06 5.12 0.17
N LEU A 116 12.11 5.07 1.11
CA LEU A 116 11.43 3.84 1.52
C LEU A 116 9.92 3.93 1.26
N LEU A 117 9.37 2.92 0.59
CA LEU A 117 7.95 2.66 0.49
C LEU A 117 7.56 1.63 1.55
N MET A 118 6.57 1.92 2.40
CA MET A 118 6.21 1.02 3.51
C MET A 118 4.75 1.14 3.93
N LYS A 119 4.24 0.16 4.68
CA LYS A 119 2.97 0.26 5.38
C LYS A 119 3.20 0.79 6.80
N ILE A 120 2.37 1.73 7.20
CA ILE A 120 2.36 2.30 8.56
C ILE A 120 0.96 2.06 9.13
N ASP A 121 0.88 1.70 10.40
CA ASP A 121 -0.39 1.50 11.09
C ASP A 121 -0.99 2.79 11.68
N ALA A 122 -2.15 2.66 12.32
CA ALA A 122 -2.86 3.78 12.94
C ALA A 122 -2.12 4.43 14.12
N PHE A 123 -1.09 3.77 14.67
CA PHE A 123 -0.27 4.27 15.77
C PHE A 123 1.11 4.77 15.30
N HIS A 124 1.30 4.90 13.98
CA HIS A 124 2.53 5.36 13.34
C HIS A 124 3.73 4.42 13.46
N TYR A 125 3.48 3.12 13.61
CA TYR A 125 4.54 2.11 13.51
C TYR A 125 4.67 1.59 12.08
N VAL A 126 5.90 1.48 11.61
CA VAL A 126 6.21 0.77 10.37
C VAL A 126 5.90 -0.71 10.56
N GLN A 127 5.08 -1.26 9.68
CA GLN A 127 4.80 -2.69 9.66
C GLN A 127 6.01 -3.41 9.05
N LEU A 128 6.68 -4.23 9.86
CA LEU A 128 7.84 -5.00 9.43
C LEU A 128 7.52 -5.95 8.26
N GLY A 129 8.51 -6.22 7.41
CA GLY A 129 8.35 -6.95 6.16
C GLY A 129 7.64 -6.18 5.04
N THR A 130 7.21 -4.95 5.27
CA THR A 130 6.52 -4.12 4.25
C THR A 130 7.37 -3.00 3.67
N ALA A 131 8.60 -2.82 4.15
CA ALA A 131 9.48 -1.74 3.72
C ALA A 131 10.29 -2.14 2.48
N TYR A 132 10.28 -1.27 1.46
CA TYR A 132 10.96 -1.47 0.20
C TYR A 132 11.77 -0.23 -0.18
N ARG A 133 12.98 -0.46 -0.71
CA ARG A 133 13.81 0.55 -1.37
C ARG A 133 13.74 0.29 -2.88
N GLY A 134 12.98 1.12 -3.59
CA GLY A 134 12.55 0.79 -4.95
C GLY A 134 11.74 -0.51 -4.95
N LEU A 135 12.19 -1.52 -5.68
CA LEU A 135 11.55 -2.85 -5.73
C LEU A 135 12.20 -3.90 -4.82
N GLN A 136 13.21 -3.51 -4.03
CA GLN A 136 13.93 -4.44 -3.17
C GLN A 136 13.40 -4.36 -1.73
N PRO A 137 13.02 -5.48 -1.10
CA PRO A 137 12.65 -5.48 0.30
C PRO A 137 13.84 -5.08 1.17
N VAL A 138 13.56 -4.35 2.24
CA VAL A 138 14.58 -3.92 3.21
C VAL A 138 14.47 -4.80 4.46
N PRO A 139 15.58 -5.35 4.98
CA PRO A 139 15.56 -6.15 6.21
C PRO A 139 14.99 -5.39 7.39
N ASP A 140 14.26 -6.09 8.25
CA ASP A 140 13.60 -5.48 9.41
C ASP A 140 14.59 -4.82 10.37
N GLU A 141 15.79 -5.40 10.55
CA GLU A 141 16.83 -4.79 11.39
C GLU A 141 17.26 -3.42 10.85
N GLU A 142 17.41 -3.29 9.53
CA GLU A 142 17.77 -2.02 8.89
C GLU A 142 16.65 -0.99 9.05
N VAL A 143 15.39 -1.41 8.90
CA VAL A 143 14.23 -0.53 9.12
C VAL A 143 14.21 -0.02 10.57
N ILE A 144 14.40 -0.91 11.54
CA ILE A 144 14.45 -0.56 12.96
C ILE A 144 15.53 0.49 13.22
N ASP A 145 16.73 0.28 12.70
CA ASP A 145 17.86 1.20 12.89
C ASP A 145 17.59 2.57 12.25
N LEU A 146 17.01 2.58 11.05
CA LEU A 146 16.63 3.81 10.34
C LEU A 146 15.59 4.67 11.09
N TYR A 147 14.78 4.04 11.95
CA TYR A 147 13.78 4.70 12.80
C TYR A 147 14.16 4.70 14.29
N GLY A 148 15.46 4.75 14.59
CA GLY A 148 15.97 4.98 15.94
C GLY A 148 15.69 3.85 16.92
N GLY A 149 15.61 2.61 16.43
CA GLY A 149 15.42 1.42 17.25
C GLY A 149 13.97 1.09 17.62
N THR A 150 12.99 1.88 17.17
CA THR A 150 11.60 1.77 17.68
C THR A 150 10.53 1.59 16.61
N GLN A 151 10.87 1.68 15.31
CA GLN A 151 9.94 1.62 14.16
C GLN A 151 8.83 2.68 14.17
N HIS A 152 8.74 3.49 15.23
CA HIS A 152 7.73 4.50 15.43
C HIS A 152 8.14 5.79 14.72
N ILE A 153 7.23 6.33 13.93
CA ILE A 153 7.43 7.56 13.20
C ILE A 153 6.69 8.70 13.92
N PRO A 154 7.41 9.73 14.39
CA PRO A 154 6.77 10.87 15.02
C PRO A 154 5.83 11.61 14.08
N LEU A 155 4.69 12.05 14.61
CA LEU A 155 3.64 12.80 13.87
C LEU A 155 4.19 13.98 13.05
N TYR A 156 5.18 14.70 13.56
CA TYR A 156 5.74 15.87 12.87
C TYR A 156 6.51 15.51 11.58
N GLN A 157 6.86 14.24 11.36
CA GLN A 157 7.51 13.75 10.13
C GLN A 157 6.51 13.30 9.07
N MET A 158 5.24 13.10 9.44
CA MET A 158 4.18 12.65 8.55
C MET A 158 3.55 13.84 7.80
N SER A 159 3.39 13.74 6.48
CA SER A 159 2.41 14.54 5.75
C SER A 159 1.12 13.75 5.54
N GLY A 160 0.03 14.25 6.12
CA GLY A 160 -1.28 13.62 6.12
C GLY A 160 -2.25 14.35 7.07
N PHE A 161 -3.42 13.77 7.32
CA PHE A 161 -4.59 14.34 8.03
C PHE A 161 -4.31 15.17 9.30
N TYR A 162 -3.15 14.99 9.96
CA TYR A 162 -2.73 15.68 11.19
C TYR A 162 -1.33 16.36 11.13
N GLY A 163 -0.63 16.37 9.99
CA GLY A 163 0.79 16.77 9.94
C GLY A 163 1.22 17.52 8.67
N LYS A 164 2.01 18.59 8.85
CA LYS A 164 2.74 19.33 7.79
C LYS A 164 4.18 18.79 7.60
N GLY A 165 4.42 17.51 7.89
CA GLY A 165 5.75 16.92 7.83
C GLY A 165 6.29 16.85 6.40
N PRO A 166 7.51 17.32 6.11
CA PRO A 166 8.01 17.38 4.73
C PRO A 166 8.45 16.01 4.18
N SER A 167 8.67 15.01 5.05
CA SER A 167 9.43 13.81 4.71
C SER A 167 8.59 12.61 4.27
N ILE A 168 7.44 12.33 4.90
CA ILE A 168 6.68 11.11 4.61
C ILE A 168 5.35 11.43 3.94
N LYS A 169 5.13 10.90 2.74
CA LYS A 169 3.91 11.09 1.93
C LYS A 169 3.04 9.84 2.02
N GLN A 170 1.75 10.00 2.32
CA GLN A 170 0.79 8.91 2.23
C GLN A 170 0.10 8.93 0.86
N PHE A 171 0.07 7.78 0.18
CA PHE A 171 -0.60 7.62 -1.11
C PHE A 171 -2.03 7.12 -0.89
N MET A 172 -2.95 8.07 -0.70
CA MET A 172 -4.37 7.80 -0.45
C MET A 172 -5.22 7.80 -1.71
N ASP A 173 -4.74 8.43 -2.78
CA ASP A 173 -5.44 8.42 -4.05
C ASP A 173 -5.21 7.10 -4.78
N ILE A 174 -6.03 6.88 -5.80
CA ILE A 174 -6.00 5.66 -6.62
C ILE A 174 -4.84 5.73 -7.65
N PHE A 175 -4.19 6.89 -7.79
CA PHE A 175 -3.05 7.16 -8.66
C PHE A 175 -1.88 7.78 -7.88
#